data_AF-A0A842XIH3-F1
#
_entry.id   AF-A0A842XIH3-F1
#
_cell.length_a   1.000
_cell.length_b   1.000
_cell.length_c   1.000
_cell.angle_alpha   90.00
_cell.angle_beta   90.00
_cell.angle_gamma   90.00
#
_symmetry.space_group_name_H-M   'P 1'
#
loop_
_entity.id
_entity.type
_entity.pdbx_description
1 polymer ?
#
loop_
_entity_poly.entity_id
_entity_poly.type
_entity_poly.pdbx_seq_one_letter_code
_entity_poly.pdbx_strand_id
1 'polypeptide(L)'
;MSYNLRKAEDKKLQAAELPVLQKELDKLKAERTTFVSTIKALEKDKAELSLQLKASKENIERLINEKQELTKRIEGLERATIEVKVEDLASAFKKTLKSIQRDVKEPEKPGEMGYFVDKFEVEMKSGLDLREGIKLVQPTAAELKPESLSTVRISLKSRPTLRIAEE
;
A
#
# COMPACT_ATOMS: atom_id res chain seq x y z
N MET A 1 -14.80 -91.32 -45.08
CA MET A 1 -15.67 -90.71 -44.05
C MET A 1 -14.96 -89.63 -43.21
N SER A 2 -13.62 -89.61 -43.11
CA SER A 2 -12.87 -88.70 -42.22
C SER A 2 -12.90 -87.21 -42.59
N TYR A 3 -13.02 -86.86 -43.88
CA TYR A 3 -12.97 -85.47 -44.34
C TYR A 3 -14.19 -84.63 -43.89
N ASN A 4 -15.39 -85.21 -43.95
CA ASN A 4 -16.63 -84.52 -43.56
C ASN A 4 -16.72 -84.31 -42.05
N LEU A 5 -16.16 -85.21 -41.25
CA LEU A 5 -16.07 -85.09 -39.78
C LEU A 5 -15.13 -83.95 -39.37
N ARG A 6 -13.92 -83.89 -39.95
CA ARG A 6 -12.97 -82.78 -39.68
C ARG A 6 -13.53 -81.41 -40.06
N LYS A 7 -14.15 -81.30 -41.23
CA LYS A 7 -14.79 -80.04 -41.67
C LYS A 7 -15.95 -79.61 -40.77
N ALA A 8 -16.66 -80.55 -40.14
CA ALA A 8 -17.72 -80.25 -39.19
C ALA A 8 -17.16 -79.81 -37.83
N GLU A 9 -16.04 -80.39 -37.38
CA GLU A 9 -15.32 -79.97 -36.17
C GLU A 9 -14.70 -78.58 -36.34
N ASP A 10 -14.05 -78.30 -37.47
CA ASP A 10 -13.47 -76.98 -37.78
C ASP A 10 -14.55 -75.89 -37.82
N LYS A 11 -15.72 -76.18 -38.41
CA LYS A 11 -16.88 -75.26 -38.40
C LYS A 11 -17.42 -75.02 -37.00
N LYS A 12 -17.41 -76.03 -36.13
CA LYS A 12 -17.84 -75.90 -34.73
C LYS A 12 -16.85 -75.07 -33.91
N LEU A 13 -15.53 -75.26 -34.12
CA LEU A 13 -14.50 -74.43 -33.51
C LEU A 13 -14.62 -72.97 -33.97
N GLN A 14 -14.74 -72.72 -35.28
CA GLN A 14 -14.96 -71.37 -35.80
C GLN A 14 -16.24 -70.72 -35.27
N ALA A 15 -17.33 -71.47 -35.16
CA ALA A 15 -18.58 -70.98 -34.59
C ALA A 15 -18.46 -70.63 -33.09
N ALA A 16 -17.51 -71.24 -32.37
CA ALA A 16 -17.23 -70.92 -30.97
C ALA A 16 -16.27 -69.73 -30.80
N GLU A 17 -15.32 -69.53 -31.73
CA GLU A 17 -14.34 -68.43 -31.68
C GLU A 17 -14.91 -67.08 -32.14
N LEU A 18 -15.77 -67.07 -33.16
CA LEU A 18 -16.43 -65.85 -33.67
C LEU A 18 -17.12 -65.01 -32.59
N PRO A 19 -17.96 -65.55 -31.68
CA PRO A 19 -18.60 -64.75 -30.64
C PRO A 19 -17.61 -64.21 -29.59
N VAL A 20 -16.48 -64.89 -29.36
CA VAL A 20 -15.44 -64.41 -28.45
C VAL A 20 -14.71 -63.21 -29.06
N LEU A 21 -14.28 -63.34 -30.32
CA LEU A 21 -13.67 -62.26 -31.09
C LEU A 21 -14.62 -61.06 -31.24
N GLN A 22 -15.92 -61.31 -31.43
CA GLN A 22 -16.92 -60.25 -31.51
C GLN A 22 -17.04 -59.48 -30.18
N LYS A 23 -17.05 -60.18 -29.04
CA LYS A 23 -17.06 -59.54 -27.71
C LYS A 23 -15.79 -58.72 -27.46
N GLU A 24 -14.62 -59.22 -27.86
CA GLU A 24 -13.37 -58.47 -27.76
C GLU A 24 -13.38 -57.23 -28.65
N LEU A 25 -13.89 -57.34 -29.88
CA LEU A 25 -14.04 -56.21 -30.79
C LEU A 25 -14.98 -55.14 -30.21
N ASP A 26 -16.10 -55.55 -29.62
CA ASP A 26 -17.05 -54.62 -29.02
C ASP A 26 -16.48 -53.96 -27.76
N LYS A 27 -15.69 -54.70 -26.96
CA LYS A 27 -14.93 -54.15 -25.83
C LYS A 27 -13.90 -53.10 -26.30
N LEU A 28 -13.10 -53.43 -27.31
CA LEU A 28 -12.10 -52.50 -27.88
C LEU A 28 -12.76 -51.25 -28.48
N LYS A 29 -13.94 -51.39 -29.10
CA LYS A 29 -14.72 -50.23 -29.57
C LYS A 29 -15.16 -49.34 -28.42
N ALA A 30 -15.66 -49.92 -27.32
CA ALA A 30 -16.08 -49.17 -26.14
C ALA A 30 -14.90 -48.44 -25.46
N GLU A 31 -13.75 -49.12 -25.33
CA GLU A 31 -12.51 -48.52 -24.83
C GLU A 31 -12.05 -47.38 -25.72
N ARG A 32 -12.04 -47.58 -27.05
CA ARG A 32 -11.69 -46.52 -28.01
C ARG A 32 -12.60 -45.31 -27.87
N THR A 33 -13.91 -45.49 -27.77
CA THR A 33 -14.85 -44.36 -27.60
C THR A 33 -14.58 -43.62 -26.29
N THR A 34 -14.26 -44.35 -25.23
CA THR A 34 -13.90 -43.77 -23.94
C THR A 34 -12.62 -42.95 -24.05
N PHE A 35 -11.54 -43.50 -24.60
CA PHE A 35 -10.29 -42.77 -24.79
C PHE A 35 -10.45 -41.52 -25.66
N VAL A 36 -11.24 -41.59 -26.74
CA VAL A 36 -11.52 -40.41 -27.57
C VAL A 36 -12.25 -39.32 -26.77
N SER A 37 -13.19 -39.69 -25.91
CA SER A 37 -13.88 -38.72 -25.05
C SER A 37 -12.92 -38.09 -24.02
N THR A 38 -12.06 -38.89 -23.40
CA THR A 38 -11.06 -38.42 -22.43
C THR A 38 -10.04 -37.49 -23.08
N ILE A 39 -9.55 -37.81 -24.28
CA ILE A 39 -8.60 -36.95 -25.02
C ILE A 39 -9.24 -35.58 -25.29
N LYS A 40 -10.50 -35.55 -25.76
CA LYS A 40 -11.20 -34.29 -25.99
C LYS A 40 -11.38 -33.45 -24.73
N ALA A 41 -11.66 -34.10 -23.60
CA ALA A 41 -11.76 -33.42 -22.31
C ALA A 41 -10.39 -32.82 -21.91
N LEU A 42 -9.31 -33.61 -22.00
CA LEU A 42 -7.96 -33.14 -21.68
C LEU A 42 -7.48 -32.01 -22.62
N GLU A 43 -7.84 -32.05 -23.89
CA GLU A 43 -7.54 -30.97 -24.84
C GLU A 43 -8.24 -29.67 -24.45
N LYS A 44 -9.50 -29.76 -23.99
CA LYS A 44 -10.25 -28.61 -23.48
C LYS A 44 -9.62 -28.04 -22.21
N ASP A 45 -9.30 -28.91 -21.24
CA ASP A 45 -8.68 -28.50 -19.98
C ASP A 45 -7.31 -27.84 -20.22
N LYS A 46 -6.52 -28.39 -21.16
CA LYS A 46 -5.24 -27.80 -21.56
C LYS A 46 -5.42 -26.40 -22.17
N ALA A 47 -6.43 -26.20 -23.00
CA ALA A 47 -6.73 -24.90 -23.58
C ALA A 47 -7.13 -23.88 -22.50
N GLU A 48 -7.96 -24.29 -21.54
CA GLU A 48 -8.38 -23.45 -20.42
C GLU A 48 -7.19 -23.07 -19.52
N LEU A 49 -6.36 -24.05 -19.13
CA LEU A 49 -5.14 -23.80 -18.35
C LEU A 49 -4.15 -22.90 -19.09
N SER A 50 -4.07 -23.01 -20.42
CA SER A 50 -3.21 -22.12 -21.23
C SER A 50 -3.70 -20.67 -21.20
N LEU A 51 -5.02 -20.46 -21.23
CA LEU A 51 -5.62 -19.12 -21.07
C LEU A 51 -5.38 -18.57 -19.67
N GLN A 52 -5.59 -19.37 -18.63
CA GLN A 52 -5.33 -18.96 -17.24
C GLN A 52 -3.87 -18.61 -17.02
N LEU A 53 -2.93 -19.39 -17.58
CA LEU A 53 -1.50 -19.10 -17.51
C LEU A 53 -1.16 -17.77 -18.17
N LYS A 54 -1.74 -17.49 -19.34
CA LYS A 54 -1.53 -16.21 -20.04
C LYS A 54 -2.04 -15.04 -19.20
N ALA A 55 -3.28 -15.13 -18.71
CA ALA A 55 -3.86 -14.10 -17.85
C ALA A 55 -3.05 -13.89 -16.55
N SER A 56 -2.54 -14.97 -15.95
CA SER A 56 -1.69 -14.88 -14.77
C SER A 56 -0.37 -14.18 -15.07
N LYS A 57 0.25 -14.42 -16.23
CA LYS A 57 1.49 -13.73 -16.64
C LYS A 57 1.25 -12.24 -16.83
N GLU A 58 0.19 -11.86 -17.53
CA GLU A 58 -0.20 -10.45 -17.72
C GLU A 58 -0.47 -9.75 -16.37
N ASN A 59 -1.13 -10.43 -15.44
CA ASN A 59 -1.34 -9.90 -14.08
C ASN A 59 -0.04 -9.70 -13.31
N ILE A 60 0.92 -10.63 -13.42
CA ILE A 60 2.23 -10.51 -12.78
C ILE A 60 2.99 -9.31 -13.35
N GLU A 61 3.01 -9.13 -14.67
CA GLU A 61 3.67 -7.98 -15.30
C GLU A 61 3.05 -6.66 -14.84
N ARG A 62 1.72 -6.58 -14.76
CA ARG A 62 1.02 -5.40 -14.23
C ARG A 62 1.44 -5.09 -12.78
N LEU A 63 1.48 -6.12 -11.92
CA LEU A 63 1.87 -5.95 -10.51
C LEU A 63 3.34 -5.53 -10.36
N ILE A 64 4.23 -6.03 -11.23
CA ILE A 64 5.64 -5.60 -11.26
C ILE A 64 5.73 -4.11 -11.60
N ASN A 65 4.99 -3.66 -12.62
CA ASN A 65 4.97 -2.25 -13.02
C ASN A 65 4.41 -1.35 -11.93
N GLU A 66 3.28 -1.74 -11.31
CA GLU A 66 2.66 -1.00 -10.20
C GLU A 66 3.61 -0.90 -9.00
N LYS A 67 4.30 -2.00 -8.65
CA LYS A 67 5.32 -1.99 -7.60
C LYS A 67 6.44 -0.99 -7.92
N GLN A 68 6.96 -0.99 -9.15
CA GLN A 68 8.02 -0.06 -9.55
C GLN A 68 7.56 1.41 -9.48
N GLU A 69 6.32 1.69 -9.88
CA GLU A 69 5.74 3.04 -9.80
C GLU A 69 5.59 3.49 -8.35
N LEU A 70 5.05 2.63 -7.47
CA LEU A 70 4.92 2.91 -6.05
C LEU A 70 6.28 3.14 -5.39
N THR A 71 7.29 2.33 -5.71
CA THR A 71 8.66 2.53 -5.21
C THR A 71 9.21 3.90 -5.61
N LYS A 72 9.09 4.29 -6.89
CA LYS A 72 9.50 5.63 -7.34
C LYS A 72 8.76 6.75 -6.59
N ARG A 73 7.47 6.55 -6.31
CA ARG A 73 6.65 7.53 -5.59
C ARG A 73 7.06 7.66 -4.13
N ILE A 74 7.39 6.54 -3.48
CA ILE A 74 7.93 6.53 -2.11
C ILE A 74 9.28 7.26 -2.10
N GLU A 75 10.22 6.91 -2.99
CA GLU A 75 11.52 7.60 -3.08
C GLU A 75 11.36 9.12 -3.33
N GLY A 76 10.39 9.50 -4.16
CA GLY A 76 10.04 10.90 -4.41
C GLY A 76 9.52 11.60 -3.15
N LEU A 77 8.64 10.94 -2.39
CA LEU A 77 8.13 11.46 -1.13
C LEU A 77 9.20 11.55 -0.05
N GLU A 78 10.09 10.54 0.06
CA GLU A 78 11.21 10.54 0.99
C GLU A 78 12.18 11.71 0.72
N ARG A 79 12.45 12.00 -0.55
CA ARG A 79 13.25 13.18 -0.94
C ARG A 79 12.51 14.50 -0.74
N ALA A 80 11.18 14.49 -0.85
CA ALA A 80 10.34 15.66 -0.63
C ALA A 80 10.03 15.93 0.84
N THR A 81 10.25 14.95 1.74
CA THR A 81 10.25 15.19 3.18
C THR A 81 11.36 16.17 3.52
N ILE A 82 10.96 17.41 3.75
CA ILE A 82 11.85 18.47 4.23
C ILE A 82 12.28 18.04 5.63
N GLU A 83 13.52 17.61 5.76
CA GLU A 83 14.17 17.39 7.05
C GLU A 83 14.41 18.78 7.66
N VAL A 84 13.36 19.36 8.26
CA VAL A 84 13.48 20.61 9.01
C VAL A 84 14.23 20.28 10.28
N LYS A 85 15.54 20.55 10.28
CA LYS A 85 16.38 20.43 11.46
C LYS A 85 15.78 21.26 12.59
N VAL A 86 15.71 20.68 13.78
CA VAL A 86 15.14 21.35 14.97
C VAL A 86 15.88 22.65 15.26
N GLU A 87 17.17 22.70 14.91
CA GLU A 87 18.02 23.89 14.99
C GLU A 87 17.54 25.02 14.08
N ASP A 88 17.11 24.71 12.85
CA ASP A 88 16.61 25.70 11.90
C ASP A 88 15.26 26.26 12.38
N LEU A 89 14.39 25.39 12.90
CA LEU A 89 13.12 25.79 13.52
C LEU A 89 13.37 26.69 14.75
N ALA A 90 14.28 26.30 15.63
CA ALA A 90 14.66 27.08 16.81
C ALA A 90 15.30 28.43 16.42
N SER A 91 16.07 28.48 15.34
CA SER A 91 16.69 29.71 14.84
C SER A 91 15.65 30.69 14.27
N ALA A 92 14.69 30.19 13.48
CA ALA A 92 13.58 30.97 12.95
C ALA A 92 12.73 31.53 14.10
N PHE A 93 12.46 30.69 15.10
CA PHE A 93 11.72 31.07 16.28
C PHE A 93 12.42 32.16 17.11
N LYS A 94 13.74 32.02 17.35
CA LYS A 94 14.54 33.05 18.02
C LYS A 94 14.52 34.38 17.27
N LYS A 95 14.54 34.36 15.93
CA LYS A 95 14.43 35.59 15.11
C LYS A 95 13.06 36.24 15.27
N THR A 96 11.98 35.46 15.22
CA THR A 96 10.62 35.96 15.43
C THR A 96 10.44 36.53 16.84
N LEU A 97 10.94 35.84 17.87
CA LEU A 97 10.90 36.33 19.25
C LEU A 97 11.64 37.66 19.41
N LYS A 98 12.82 37.80 18.80
CA LYS A 98 13.57 39.06 18.78
C LYS A 98 12.84 40.18 18.05
N SER A 99 12.12 39.87 16.96
CA SER A 99 11.28 40.86 16.28
C SER A 99 10.14 41.32 17.18
N ILE A 100 9.41 40.38 17.79
CA ILE A 100 8.32 40.69 18.72
C ILE A 100 8.84 41.51 19.90
N GLN A 101 9.98 41.16 20.49
CA GLN A 101 10.60 41.93 21.57
C GLN A 101 11.01 43.34 21.15
N ARG A 102 11.41 43.54 19.88
CA ARG A 102 11.72 44.87 19.34
C ARG A 102 10.47 45.70 19.09
N ASP A 103 9.38 45.05 18.66
CA ASP A 103 8.12 45.71 18.32
C ASP A 103 7.28 46.05 19.57
N VAL A 104 7.48 45.34 20.68
CA VAL A 104 6.98 45.72 21.99
C VAL A 104 7.88 46.84 22.56
N LYS A 105 7.49 48.09 22.27
CA LYS A 105 8.27 49.32 22.50
C LYS A 105 8.76 49.51 23.95
N GLU A 106 10.00 49.99 24.08
CA GLU A 106 10.43 50.76 25.26
C GLU A 106 9.65 52.08 25.31
N PRO A 107 9.17 52.53 26.48
CA PRO A 107 8.38 53.73 26.59
C PRO A 107 9.22 54.95 26.20
N GLU A 108 8.79 55.68 25.17
CA GLU A 108 9.54 56.82 24.61
C GLU A 108 9.39 58.08 25.49
N LYS A 109 8.39 58.12 26.38
CA LYS A 109 8.12 59.27 27.27
C LYS A 109 7.94 58.89 28.74
N PRO A 110 8.38 59.73 29.70
CA PRO A 110 8.14 59.53 31.13
C PRO A 110 6.64 59.54 31.48
N GLY A 111 6.14 58.40 31.96
CA GLY A 111 4.72 58.17 32.27
C GLY A 111 3.99 57.27 31.26
N GLU A 112 4.65 56.83 30.18
CA GLU A 112 4.11 55.77 29.32
C GLU A 112 4.40 54.38 29.91
N MET A 113 3.40 53.49 29.79
CA MET A 113 3.53 52.09 30.15
C MET A 113 4.29 51.37 29.05
N GLY A 114 5.57 51.08 29.31
CA GLY A 114 6.33 50.13 28.50
C GLY A 114 5.82 48.73 28.78
N TYR A 115 5.68 47.90 27.76
CA TYR A 115 5.45 46.48 27.94
C TYR A 115 6.73 45.72 27.57
N PHE A 116 6.94 44.56 28.15
CA PHE A 116 7.92 43.60 27.64
C PHE A 116 7.33 42.21 27.72
N VAL A 117 7.82 41.32 26.86
CA VAL A 117 7.43 39.91 26.89
C VAL A 117 8.09 39.27 28.09
N ASP A 118 7.30 38.91 29.10
CA ASP A 118 7.74 38.23 30.31
C ASP A 118 7.87 36.73 30.09
N LYS A 119 6.89 36.15 29.39
CA LYS A 119 6.86 34.72 29.11
C LYS A 119 6.34 34.48 27.70
N PHE A 120 7.01 33.60 26.97
CA PHE A 120 6.58 33.14 25.65
C PHE A 120 6.58 31.62 25.67
N GLU A 121 5.39 31.03 25.66
CA GLU A 121 5.21 29.58 25.63
C GLU A 121 4.61 29.18 24.29
N VAL A 122 5.24 28.22 23.62
CA VAL A 122 4.70 27.63 22.40
C VAL A 122 4.56 26.15 22.62
N GLU A 123 3.32 25.70 22.55
CA GLU A 123 2.96 24.30 22.56
C GLU A 123 2.75 23.88 21.10
N MET A 124 3.78 23.24 20.53
CA MET A 124 3.67 22.65 19.19
C MET A 124 3.06 21.26 19.31
N LYS A 125 1.82 21.12 18.85
CA LYS A 125 1.17 19.81 18.70
C LYS A 125 1.36 19.36 17.26
N SER A 126 2.45 18.65 17.01
CA SER A 126 2.63 17.89 15.78
C SER A 126 2.27 16.43 16.02
N GLY A 127 1.60 15.79 15.06
CA GLY A 127 1.47 14.34 15.09
C GLY A 127 2.85 13.71 15.02
N LEU A 128 3.28 13.05 16.10
CA LEU A 128 4.52 12.28 16.15
C LEU A 128 4.20 10.87 15.66
N ASP A 129 4.61 10.52 14.44
CA ASP A 129 4.60 9.13 13.99
C ASP A 129 5.91 8.44 14.42
N LEU A 130 5.89 7.80 15.59
CA LEU A 130 7.05 7.13 16.20
C LEU A 130 7.50 5.87 15.45
N ARG A 131 6.84 5.47 14.35
CA ARG A 131 7.22 4.26 13.59
C ARG A 131 8.46 4.47 12.72
N GLU A 132 8.76 5.70 12.32
CA GLU A 132 9.86 6.00 11.38
C GLU A 132 10.71 7.24 11.76
N GLY A 133 10.67 7.68 13.02
CA GLY A 133 11.41 8.85 13.53
C GLY A 133 10.56 10.11 13.72
N ILE A 134 11.19 11.23 14.10
CA ILE A 134 10.46 12.49 14.37
C ILE A 134 10.04 13.12 13.03
N LYS A 135 8.87 12.74 12.51
CA LYS A 135 8.27 13.36 11.32
C LYS A 135 7.24 14.40 11.75
N LEU A 136 7.39 15.64 11.27
CA LEU A 136 6.38 16.69 11.39
C LEU A 136 5.27 16.41 10.36
N VAL A 137 4.18 15.77 10.79
CA VAL A 137 3.02 15.54 9.92
C VAL A 137 2.01 16.66 10.12
N GLN A 138 1.60 17.30 9.02
CA GLN A 138 0.52 18.29 9.04
C GLN A 138 -0.82 17.54 9.24
N PRO A 139 -1.65 17.89 10.23
CA PRO A 139 -2.91 17.19 10.47
C PRO A 139 -3.80 17.27 9.24
N THR A 140 -4.47 16.17 8.87
CA THR A 140 -5.46 16.20 7.80
C THR A 140 -6.71 16.97 8.25
N ALA A 141 -7.53 17.46 7.31
CA ALA A 141 -8.69 18.31 7.64
C ALA A 141 -9.69 17.66 8.62
N ALA A 142 -9.75 16.32 8.66
CA ALA A 142 -10.58 15.56 9.58
C ALA A 142 -10.00 15.45 11.02
N GLU A 143 -8.70 15.71 11.18
CA GLU A 143 -7.95 15.58 12.44
C GLU A 143 -7.73 16.92 13.16
N LEU A 144 -8.12 18.03 12.52
CA LEU A 144 -8.09 19.39 13.07
C LEU A 144 -9.19 19.58 14.13
N LYS A 145 -8.97 19.02 15.32
CA LYS A 145 -9.71 19.38 16.53
C LYS A 145 -9.00 20.54 17.24
N PRO A 146 -9.69 21.36 18.06
CA PRO A 146 -9.04 22.40 18.87
C PRO A 146 -7.89 21.86 19.72
N GLU A 147 -8.02 20.62 20.18
CA GLU A 147 -6.98 19.91 20.93
C GLU A 147 -5.75 19.51 20.10
N SER A 148 -5.87 19.48 18.77
CA SER A 148 -4.82 19.10 17.80
C SER A 148 -4.04 20.31 17.27
N LEU A 149 -4.42 21.53 17.65
CA LEU A 149 -3.80 22.77 17.18
C LEU A 149 -2.61 23.17 18.06
N SER A 150 -1.55 23.65 17.41
CA SER A 150 -0.43 24.27 18.13
C SER A 150 -0.88 25.59 18.75
N THR A 151 -0.55 25.82 20.02
CA THR A 151 -0.98 27.00 20.78
C THR A 151 0.22 27.89 21.10
N VAL A 152 0.10 29.19 20.83
CA VAL A 152 1.09 30.21 21.23
C VAL A 152 0.50 31.03 22.37
N ARG A 153 1.19 31.09 23.51
CA ARG A 153 0.83 31.92 24.67
C ARG A 153 1.92 32.96 24.92
N ILE A 154 1.50 34.22 25.00
CA ILE A 154 2.38 35.36 25.24
C ILE A 154 1.90 36.04 26.52
N SER A 155 2.77 36.12 27.52
CA SER A 155 2.56 36.91 28.73
C SER A 155 3.38 38.19 28.65
N LEU A 156 2.72 39.33 28.82
CA LEU A 156 3.33 40.65 28.83
C LEU A 156 3.37 41.19 30.26
N LYS A 157 4.50 41.78 30.67
CA LYS A 157 4.60 42.57 31.90
C LYS A 157 4.77 44.03 31.55
N SER A 158 4.12 44.90 32.30
CA SER A 158 4.31 46.34 32.21
C SER A 158 5.49 46.79 33.07
N ARG A 159 6.31 47.68 32.53
CA ARG A 159 7.32 48.43 33.28
C ARG A 159 6.88 49.90 33.35
N PRO A 160 6.36 50.36 34.49
CA PRO A 160 6.06 51.77 34.66
C PRO A 160 7.37 52.57 34.73
N THR A 161 7.45 53.68 34.00
CA THR A 161 8.48 54.70 34.22
C THR A 161 7.97 55.67 35.28
N LEU A 162 8.59 55.65 36.46
CA LEU A 162 8.24 56.58 37.54
C LEU A 162 8.66 58.00 37.13
N ARG A 163 7.73 58.95 37.20
CA ARG A 163 8.08 60.38 37.24
C ARG A 163 8.63 60.67 38.63
N ILE A 164 9.92 61.00 38.73
CA ILE A 164 10.43 61.68 39.91
C ILE A 164 9.93 63.12 39.76
N ALA A 165 8.95 63.51 40.58
CA ALA A 165 8.63 64.92 40.73
C ALA A 165 9.77 65.54 41.55
N GLU A 166 10.52 66.46 40.95
CA GLU A 166 11.42 67.33 41.70
C GLU A 166 10.56 68.30 42.53
N GLU A 167 10.71 68.25 43.85
CA GLU A 167 10.16 69.25 44.80
C GLU A 167 10.99 70.53 44.79
#